data_AF-A0A836UAR8-F1
#
_entry.id   AF-A0A836UAR8-F1
#
_cell.length_a   1.000
_cell.length_b   1.000
_cell.length_c   1.000
_cell.angle_alpha   90.00
_cell.angle_beta   90.00
_cell.angle_gamma   90.00
#
_symmetry.space_group_name_H-M   'P 1'
#
loop_
_entity.id
_entity.type
_entity.pdbx_description
1 polymer ?
#
loop_
_entity_poly.entity_id
_entity_poly.type
_entity_poly.pdbx_seq_one_letter_code
_entity_poly.pdbx_strand_id
1 'polypeptide(L)'
;MIAASTLIGGALTGFTSAASAVVQQRWPGANMGGTVIALDPDVIGEGDEFRAEVDRYVRDIRDGHLPLPGTQRVYLPGHLEAERMAASRREGIPFGEREQTAMRGMSGRFDLPLPWEERV
;
A
#
# COMPACT_ATOMS: atom_id res chain seq x y z
N MET A 1 0.86 -17.73 -7.15
CA MET A 1 1.38 -16.57 -6.38
C MET A 1 1.58 -16.87 -4.88
N ILE A 2 0.75 -17.70 -4.22
CA ILE A 2 0.87 -17.96 -2.77
C ILE A 2 2.26 -18.51 -2.35
N ALA A 3 2.84 -19.43 -3.12
CA ALA A 3 4.12 -20.04 -2.75
C ALA A 3 5.29 -19.03 -2.67
N ALA A 4 5.43 -18.13 -3.64
CA ALA A 4 6.53 -17.16 -3.66
C ALA A 4 6.42 -16.14 -2.51
N SER A 5 5.22 -15.59 -2.28
CA SER A 5 4.98 -14.66 -1.17
C SER A 5 5.19 -15.32 0.20
N THR A 6 4.77 -16.58 0.39
CA THR A 6 5.00 -17.31 1.64
C THR A 6 6.49 -17.61 1.88
N LEU A 7 7.24 -17.94 0.83
CA LEU A 7 8.67 -18.18 0.96
C LEU A 7 9.43 -16.88 1.29
N ILE A 8 9.17 -15.81 0.54
CA ILE A 8 9.89 -14.55 0.70
C ILE A 8 9.42 -13.78 1.94
N GLY A 9 8.13 -13.72 2.22
CA GLY A 9 7.58 -13.02 3.37
C GLY A 9 7.59 -13.83 4.66
N GLY A 10 7.57 -15.16 4.57
CA GLY A 10 7.45 -16.06 5.72
C GLY A 10 8.73 -16.83 6.05
N ALA A 11 9.24 -17.63 5.11
CA ALA A 11 10.40 -18.48 5.37
C ALA A 11 11.69 -17.65 5.50
N LEU A 12 11.95 -16.74 4.56
CA LEU A 12 13.14 -15.89 4.56
C LEU A 12 13.22 -14.97 5.79
N THR A 13 12.07 -14.50 6.27
CA THR A 13 11.98 -13.64 7.46
C THR A 13 12.03 -14.44 8.77
N GLY A 14 12.07 -15.78 8.69
CA GLY A 14 12.04 -16.68 9.85
C GLY A 14 10.65 -16.84 10.50
N PHE A 15 9.63 -16.16 9.97
CA PHE A 15 8.27 -16.15 10.50
C PHE A 15 7.60 -17.54 10.47
N THR A 16 7.94 -18.40 9.52
CA THR A 16 7.43 -19.78 9.44
C THR A 16 8.33 -20.82 10.11
N SER A 17 9.36 -20.39 10.85
CA SER A 17 10.30 -21.28 11.53
C SER A 17 9.72 -21.87 12.83
N ALA A 18 10.31 -22.96 13.32
CA ALA A 18 9.96 -23.52 14.63
C ALA A 18 10.21 -22.53 15.78
N ALA A 19 11.20 -21.63 15.65
CA ALA A 19 11.48 -20.59 16.63
C ALA A 19 10.35 -19.54 16.73
N SER A 20 9.60 -19.33 15.64
CA SER A 20 8.44 -18.43 15.62
C SER A 20 7.32 -18.89 16.55
N ALA A 21 7.21 -20.19 16.85
CA ALA A 21 6.17 -20.71 17.74
C ALA A 21 6.24 -20.09 19.15
N VAL A 22 7.45 -19.86 19.66
CA VAL A 22 7.66 -19.20 20.97
C VAL A 22 7.23 -17.73 20.91
N VAL A 23 7.51 -17.05 19.79
CA VAL A 23 7.10 -15.66 19.56
C VAL A 23 5.58 -15.56 19.47
N GLN A 24 4.90 -16.47 18.75
CA GLN A 24 3.44 -16.51 18.66
C GLN A 24 2.77 -16.76 20.01
N GLN A 25 3.33 -17.65 20.84
CA GLN A 25 2.78 -17.90 22.17
C GLN A 25 2.85 -16.66 23.05
N ARG A 26 3.94 -15.89 22.96
CA ARG A 26 4.10 -14.65 23.72
C ARG A 26 3.29 -13.50 23.12
N TRP A 27 3.16 -13.45 21.79
CA TRP A 27 2.54 -12.39 21.02
C TRP A 27 1.63 -12.97 19.94
N PRO A 28 0.38 -13.33 20.27
CA PRO A 28 -0.52 -14.00 19.32
C PRO A 28 -0.84 -13.19 18.05
N GLY A 29 -0.66 -11.86 18.10
CA GLY A 29 -0.83 -10.96 16.95
C GLY A 29 0.39 -10.84 16.03
N ALA A 30 1.53 -11.43 16.39
CA ALA A 30 2.77 -11.31 15.61
C ALA A 30 2.81 -12.29 14.42
N ASN A 31 1.69 -12.50 13.73
CA ASN A 31 1.45 -13.62 12.81
C ASN A 31 1.71 -13.33 11.32
N MET A 32 2.49 -12.28 11.01
CA MET A 32 2.80 -11.88 9.65
C MET A 32 4.29 -11.58 9.52
N GLY A 33 4.85 -11.90 8.35
CA GLY A 33 6.17 -11.47 7.93
C GLY A 33 6.11 -10.77 6.58
N GLY A 34 7.07 -9.87 6.34
CA GLY A 34 7.18 -9.12 5.10
C GLY A 34 8.63 -8.88 4.74
N THR A 35 8.88 -8.79 3.44
CA THR A 35 10.22 -8.53 2.89
C THR A 35 10.14 -7.30 2.01
N VAL A 36 11.12 -6.41 2.17
CA VAL A 36 11.30 -5.22 1.34
C VAL A 36 12.49 -5.44 0.45
N ILE A 37 12.31 -5.23 -0.85
CA ILE A 37 13.38 -5.28 -1.86
C ILE A 37 13.49 -3.90 -2.46
N ALA A 38 14.66 -3.29 -2.36
CA ALA A 38 14.99 -2.03 -3.02
C ALA A 38 16.02 -2.33 -4.12
N LEU A 39 15.71 -1.89 -5.33
CA LEU A 39 16.60 -1.99 -6.49
C LEU A 39 16.90 -0.57 -6.95
N ASP A 40 18.18 -0.24 -7.04
CA ASP A 40 18.63 1.05 -7.54
C ASP A 40 18.96 0.93 -9.04
N PRO A 41 18.17 1.55 -9.93
CA PRO A 41 18.45 1.50 -11.36
C PRO A 41 19.83 2.04 -11.72
N ASP A 42 20.33 3.03 -10.98
CA ASP A 42 21.62 3.68 -11.27
C ASP A 42 22.82 2.78 -10.89
N VAL A 43 22.59 1.75 -10.07
CA VAL A 43 23.58 0.71 -9.74
C VAL A 43 23.50 -0.48 -10.70
N ILE A 44 22.30 -0.76 -11.22
CA ILE A 44 22.04 -1.94 -12.08
C ILE A 44 22.35 -1.63 -13.54
N GLY A 45 22.13 -0.40 -13.99
CA GLY A 45 22.36 0.02 -15.38
C GLY A 45 22.22 1.53 -15.54
N GLU A 46 21.78 1.96 -16.73
CA GLU A 46 21.54 3.37 -17.03
C GLU A 46 20.16 3.78 -16.52
N GLY A 47 20.10 4.30 -15.27
CA GLY A 47 18.83 4.58 -14.62
C GLY A 47 17.99 5.65 -15.33
N ASP A 48 18.61 6.62 -16.00
CA ASP A 48 17.90 7.61 -16.81
C ASP A 48 17.22 6.99 -18.03
N GLU A 49 17.90 6.05 -18.71
CA GLU A 49 17.30 5.30 -19.82
C GLU A 49 16.13 4.43 -19.33
N PHE A 50 16.30 3.77 -18.18
CA PHE A 50 15.23 2.98 -17.57
C PHE A 50 13.99 3.84 -17.25
N ARG A 51 14.17 5.02 -16.63
CA ARG A 51 13.07 5.93 -16.31
C ARG A 51 12.39 6.47 -17.57
N ALA A 52 13.16 6.83 -18.59
CA ALA A 52 12.63 7.29 -19.88
C ALA A 52 11.79 6.19 -20.56
N GLU A 53 12.24 4.94 -20.49
CA GLU A 53 11.52 3.79 -21.03
C GLU A 53 10.22 3.50 -20.26
N VAL A 54 10.23 3.60 -18.92
CA VAL A 54 9.02 3.51 -18.09
C VAL A 54 8.02 4.60 -18.48
N ASP A 55 8.46 5.85 -18.64
CA ASP A 55 7.59 6.97 -19.04
C ASP A 55 6.98 6.76 -20.42
N ARG A 56 7.77 6.28 -21.39
CA ARG A 56 7.29 5.92 -22.73
C ARG A 56 6.24 4.81 -22.63
N TYR A 57 6.54 3.74 -21.91
CA TYR A 57 5.65 2.59 -21.77
C TYR A 57 4.30 2.95 -21.12
N VAL A 58 4.34 3.74 -20.03
CA VAL A 58 3.14 4.24 -19.35
C VAL A 58 2.27 5.06 -20.31
N ARG A 59 2.89 5.95 -21.09
CA ARG A 59 2.21 6.78 -22.07
C ARG A 59 1.58 5.95 -23.20
N ASP A 60 2.34 5.01 -23.75
CA ASP A 60 1.89 4.15 -24.85
C ASP A 60 0.70 3.27 -24.44
N ILE A 61 0.68 2.76 -23.20
CA ILE A 61 -0.47 2.00 -22.70
C ILE A 61 -1.69 2.90 -22.56
N ARG A 62 -1.50 4.08 -21.95
CA ARG A 62 -2.60 5.02 -21.70
C ARG A 62 -3.23 5.52 -23.00
N ASP A 63 -2.40 5.83 -23.99
CA ASP A 63 -2.82 6.54 -25.21
C ASP A 63 -3.06 5.57 -26.38
N GLY A 64 -2.46 4.38 -26.36
CA GLY A 64 -2.50 3.40 -27.45
C GLY A 64 -3.51 2.27 -27.30
N HIS A 65 -4.20 2.15 -26.15
CA HIS A 65 -5.15 1.07 -25.90
C HIS A 65 -6.58 1.59 -25.70
N LEU A 66 -7.55 0.86 -26.22
CA LEU A 66 -8.96 1.12 -25.93
C LEU A 66 -9.28 0.72 -24.48
N PRO A 67 -10.04 1.54 -23.74
CA PRO A 67 -10.55 1.15 -22.43
C PRO A 67 -11.36 -0.15 -22.51
N LEU A 68 -11.34 -0.93 -21.44
CA LEU A 68 -12.18 -2.12 -21.32
C LEU A 68 -13.67 -1.71 -21.34
N PRO A 69 -14.58 -2.56 -21.86
CA PRO A 69 -16.02 -2.29 -21.81
C PRO A 69 -16.48 -1.93 -20.39
N GLY A 70 -17.22 -0.83 -20.26
CA GLY A 70 -17.66 -0.30 -18.97
C GLY A 70 -16.65 0.60 -18.24
N THR A 71 -15.47 0.83 -18.83
CA THR A 71 -14.47 1.78 -18.31
C THR A 71 -14.27 2.94 -19.29
N GLN A 72 -14.00 4.13 -18.76
CA GLN A 72 -13.80 5.34 -19.59
C GLN A 72 -12.34 5.55 -19.99
N ARG A 73 -11.39 4.93 -19.28
CA ARG A 73 -9.94 5.16 -19.41
C ARG A 73 -9.17 3.88 -19.13
N VAL A 74 -7.97 3.79 -19.70
CA VAL A 74 -6.98 2.76 -19.37
C VAL A 74 -6.19 3.20 -18.13
N TYR A 75 -6.11 2.33 -17.13
CA TYR A 75 -5.36 2.58 -15.91
C TYR A 75 -4.24 1.55 -15.75
N LEU A 76 -3.09 2.02 -15.27
CA LEU A 76 -2.02 1.18 -14.75
C LEU A 76 -2.12 1.10 -13.24
N PRO A 77 -1.56 0.03 -12.62
CA PRO A 77 -1.43 -0.04 -11.17
C PRO A 77 -0.82 1.25 -10.60
N GLY A 78 -1.48 1.86 -9.62
CA GLY A 78 -1.05 3.11 -8.99
C GLY A 78 -1.70 4.39 -9.53
N HIS A 79 -2.32 4.38 -10.72
CA HIS A 79 -2.97 5.60 -11.25
C HIS A 79 -4.14 6.06 -10.38
N LEU A 80 -5.06 5.14 -10.04
CA LEU A 80 -6.24 5.49 -9.25
C LEU A 80 -5.87 5.86 -7.81
N GLU A 81 -4.85 5.19 -7.25
CA GLU A 81 -4.29 5.50 -5.94
C GLU A 81 -3.68 6.90 -5.92
N ALA A 82 -2.96 7.31 -6.96
CA ALA A 82 -2.39 8.64 -7.08
C ALA A 82 -3.49 9.72 -7.16
N GLU A 83 -4.53 9.50 -7.96
CA GLU A 83 -5.70 10.40 -8.04
C GLU A 83 -6.41 10.53 -6.68
N ARG A 84 -6.68 9.40 -6.02
CA ARG A 84 -7.31 9.38 -4.68
C ARG A 84 -6.44 10.04 -3.62
N MET A 85 -5.12 9.86 -3.67
CA MET A 85 -4.19 10.51 -2.75
C MET A 85 -4.18 12.02 -2.98
N ALA A 86 -4.17 12.48 -4.24
CA ALA A 86 -4.24 13.90 -4.56
C ALA A 86 -5.57 14.53 -4.08
N ALA A 87 -6.70 13.86 -4.31
CA ALA A 87 -8.00 14.29 -3.80
C ALA A 87 -8.00 14.35 -2.26
N SER A 88 -7.57 13.27 -1.59
CA SER A 88 -7.56 13.20 -0.13
C SER A 88 -6.65 14.25 0.53
N ARG A 89 -5.56 14.65 -0.14
CA ARG A 89 -4.68 15.74 0.33
C ARG A 89 -5.36 17.11 0.26
N ARG A 90 -6.24 17.33 -0.72
CA ARG A 90 -6.97 18.60 -0.87
C ARG A 90 -8.25 18.65 -0.04
N GLU A 91 -8.98 17.53 -0.02
CA GLU A 91 -10.36 17.46 0.46
C GLU A 91 -10.48 16.79 1.83
N GLY A 92 -9.39 16.20 2.33
CA GLY A 92 -9.40 15.35 3.51
C GLY A 92 -9.68 13.88 3.17
N ILE A 93 -9.38 12.98 4.10
CA ILE A 93 -9.61 11.55 3.94
C ILE A 93 -11.10 11.26 4.25
N PRO A 94 -11.84 10.57 3.37
CA PRO A 94 -13.22 10.22 3.63
C PRO A 94 -13.29 9.11 4.70
N PHE A 95 -13.98 9.38 5.80
CA PHE A 95 -14.27 8.40 6.85
C PHE A 95 -15.74 8.01 6.79
N GLY A 96 -16.02 6.72 6.59
CA GLY A 96 -17.38 6.19 6.67
C GLY A 96 -17.91 6.14 8.10
N GLU A 97 -19.20 5.84 8.25
CA GLU A 97 -19.86 5.78 9.56
C GLU A 97 -19.20 4.78 10.51
N ARG A 98 -18.74 3.64 9.98
CA ARG A 98 -18.05 2.61 10.75
C ARG A 98 -16.72 3.12 11.31
N GLU A 99 -15.93 3.78 10.46
CA GLU A 99 -14.64 4.35 10.83
C GLU A 99 -14.81 5.48 11.85
N GLN A 100 -15.79 6.36 11.65
CA GLN A 100 -16.10 7.43 12.60
C GLN A 100 -16.56 6.88 13.96
N THR A 101 -17.38 5.83 13.97
CA THR A 101 -17.83 5.18 15.21
C THR A 101 -16.65 4.58 15.98
N ALA A 102 -15.75 3.89 15.27
CA ALA A 102 -14.53 3.35 15.88
C ALA A 102 -13.63 4.45 16.46
N MET A 103 -13.44 5.55 15.72
CA MET A 103 -12.65 6.71 16.16
C MET A 103 -13.23 7.36 17.43
N ARG A 104 -14.55 7.58 17.50
CA ARG A 104 -15.22 8.09 18.71
C ARG A 104 -15.04 7.16 19.90
N GLY A 105 -15.12 5.85 19.68
CA GLY A 105 -14.85 4.84 20.71
C GLY A 105 -13.41 4.89 21.23
N MET A 106 -12.43 5.10 20.35
CA MET A 106 -11.03 5.27 20.73
C MET A 106 -10.80 6.59 21.47
N SER A 107 -11.37 7.70 20.98
CA SER A 107 -11.31 9.02 21.62
C SER A 107 -11.78 8.96 23.08
N GLY A 108 -12.98 8.38 23.33
CA GLY A 108 -13.49 8.23 24.69
C GLY A 108 -12.69 7.27 25.57
N ARG A 109 -12.05 6.24 24.98
CA ARG A 109 -11.21 5.29 25.74
C ARG A 109 -9.89 5.89 26.19
N PHE A 110 -9.28 6.71 25.34
CA PHE A 110 -7.94 7.26 25.57
C PHE A 110 -7.93 8.72 26.01
N ASP A 111 -9.11 9.35 26.13
CA ASP A 111 -9.30 10.76 26.47
C ASP A 111 -8.49 11.69 25.54
N LEU A 112 -8.57 11.40 24.24
CA LEU A 112 -7.93 12.19 23.18
C LEU A 112 -8.99 12.82 22.29
N PRO A 113 -8.85 14.10 21.89
CA PRO A 113 -9.80 14.75 21.01
C PRO A 113 -9.81 14.09 19.62
N LEU A 114 -10.94 14.20 18.92
CA LEU A 114 -11.01 13.76 17.54
C LEU A 114 -10.30 14.77 16.62
N PRO A 115 -9.65 14.30 15.54
CA PRO A 115 -8.88 15.16 14.65
C PRO A 115 -9.74 16.17 13.86
N TRP A 116 -11.07 16.03 13.87
CA TRP A 116 -12.01 16.99 13.28
C TRP A 116 -12.71 17.89 14.32
N GLU A 117 -12.44 17.68 15.61
CA GLU A 117 -12.90 18.56 16.69
C GLU A 117 -11.83 19.60 17.07
N GLU A 118 -10.56 19.31 16.77
CA GLU A 118 -9.49 20.31 16.78
C GLU A 118 -9.78 21.35 15.67
N ARG A 119 -10.39 22.47 16.07
CA ARG A 119 -10.46 23.67 15.24
C ARG A 119 -9.04 24.20 15.04
N VAL A 120 -8.51 24.05 13.83
CA VAL A 120 -7.45 24.92 13.30
C VAL A 120 -8.06 26.26 12.91
#